data_AF-A0A2K0TS14-F1
#
_entry.id   AF-A0A2K0TS14-F1
#
_cell.length_a   1.000
_cell.length_b   1.000
_cell.length_c   1.000
_cell.angle_alpha   90.00
_cell.angle_beta   90.00
_cell.angle_gamma   90.00
#
_symmetry.space_group_name_H-M   'P 1'
#
loop_
_entity.id
_entity.type
_entity.pdbx_description
1 polymer ?
#
loop_
_entity_poly.entity_id
_entity_poly.type
_entity_poly.pdbx_seq_one_letter_code
_entity_poly.pdbx_strand_id
1 'polypeptide(L)'
;MATSSSSSSTTTTTMTTSPQPKPTTSFMSLPLELRFQVYSLLLTIPPRPKSSSTTHEMATCSSSAPIYVYPAILQTSRQINYEATPFLYSENMFVAHPTLLASFPRLRSWYPPMREANALVPLIHRFHVQVPLDMELSYDRAAAAKSFTGVDELSIDLRQNTFLGVSCNNLTVFDAVRGVKKVYIGGSTTGFEDYIAWLKDAMTSPVGAEIAPFEAQTQSPWAYIWSKHANLWSPSTALVGKQEA
;
A
#
# COMPACT_ATOMS: atom_id res chain seq x y z
N MET A 1 -2.88 -24.61 -103.14
CA MET A 1 -3.77 -25.02 -102.03
C MET A 1 -2.97 -24.96 -100.75
N ALA A 2 -3.16 -23.93 -99.94
CA ALA A 2 -2.54 -23.80 -98.63
C ALA A 2 -3.65 -23.81 -97.58
N THR A 3 -3.64 -24.82 -96.71
CA THR A 3 -4.60 -25.00 -95.62
C THR A 3 -4.15 -24.20 -94.40
N SER A 4 -4.96 -23.22 -93.98
CA SER A 4 -4.81 -22.52 -92.71
C SER A 4 -5.60 -23.24 -91.61
N SER A 5 -4.89 -23.76 -90.63
CA SER A 5 -5.44 -24.31 -89.39
C SER A 5 -5.62 -23.20 -88.36
N SER A 6 -6.84 -23.04 -87.85
CA SER A 6 -7.20 -22.13 -86.76
C SER A 6 -6.98 -22.83 -85.41
N SER A 7 -6.03 -22.36 -84.61
CA SER A 7 -5.85 -22.77 -83.21
C SER A 7 -6.60 -21.82 -82.28
N SER A 8 -7.66 -22.32 -81.65
CA SER A 8 -8.39 -21.64 -80.58
C SER A 8 -7.61 -21.79 -79.28
N SER A 9 -7.11 -20.68 -78.73
CA SER A 9 -6.49 -20.64 -77.40
C SER A 9 -7.56 -20.44 -76.32
N THR A 10 -7.80 -21.48 -75.53
CA THR A 10 -8.62 -21.41 -74.31
C THR A 10 -7.82 -20.69 -73.22
N THR A 11 -8.23 -19.49 -72.85
CA THR A 11 -7.72 -18.75 -71.70
C THR A 11 -8.28 -19.37 -70.41
N THR A 12 -7.50 -20.23 -69.77
CA THR A 12 -7.77 -20.69 -68.40
C THR A 12 -7.45 -19.54 -67.44
N THR A 13 -8.49 -18.86 -66.95
CA THR A 13 -8.40 -17.89 -65.86
C THR A 13 -8.15 -18.63 -64.54
N THR A 14 -6.88 -18.80 -64.18
CA THR A 14 -6.49 -19.27 -62.85
C THR A 14 -6.76 -18.16 -61.84
N MET A 15 -7.79 -18.33 -61.01
CA MET A 15 -8.08 -17.43 -59.91
C MET A 15 -6.92 -17.43 -58.92
N THR A 16 -6.20 -16.31 -58.84
CA THR A 16 -5.22 -16.05 -57.78
C THR A 16 -5.98 -15.75 -56.50
N THR A 17 -6.19 -16.78 -55.66
CA THR A 17 -6.68 -16.62 -54.29
C THR A 17 -5.63 -15.87 -53.48
N SER A 18 -5.86 -14.57 -53.26
CA SER A 18 -5.07 -13.75 -52.32
C SER A 18 -5.14 -14.38 -50.92
N PRO A 19 -4.01 -14.62 -50.24
CA PRO A 19 -4.02 -15.11 -48.87
C PRO A 19 -4.62 -14.04 -47.96
N GLN A 20 -5.79 -14.33 -47.39
CA GLN A 20 -6.41 -13.51 -46.35
C GLN A 20 -5.40 -13.27 -45.22
N PRO A 21 -5.16 -12.01 -44.80
CA PRO A 21 -4.23 -11.71 -43.73
C PRO A 21 -4.74 -12.37 -42.44
N LYS A 22 -3.94 -13.27 -41.86
CA LYS A 22 -4.24 -13.84 -40.54
C LYS A 22 -4.40 -12.67 -39.56
N PRO A 23 -5.49 -12.60 -38.78
CA PRO A 23 -5.63 -11.55 -37.79
C PRO A 23 -4.48 -11.68 -36.79
N THR A 24 -3.59 -10.70 -36.79
CA THR A 24 -2.51 -10.61 -35.82
C THR A 24 -3.10 -10.06 -34.53
N THR A 25 -3.47 -10.96 -33.62
CA THR A 25 -3.91 -10.57 -32.29
C THR A 25 -2.70 -10.03 -31.52
N SER A 26 -2.68 -8.71 -31.29
CA SER A 26 -1.67 -8.04 -30.46
C SER A 26 -2.28 -7.64 -29.13
N PHE A 27 -1.48 -7.57 -28.06
CA PHE A 27 -1.97 -7.05 -26.77
C PHE A 27 -2.60 -5.65 -26.93
N MET A 28 -2.06 -4.81 -27.82
CA MET A 28 -2.59 -3.47 -28.10
C MET A 28 -3.87 -3.45 -28.94
N SER A 29 -4.24 -4.58 -29.56
CA SER A 29 -5.54 -4.70 -30.22
C SER A 29 -6.69 -5.02 -29.24
N LEU A 30 -6.38 -5.29 -27.98
CA LEU A 30 -7.38 -5.53 -26.95
C LEU A 30 -8.04 -4.20 -26.51
N PRO A 31 -9.37 -4.20 -26.26
CA PRO A 31 -10.05 -3.10 -25.58
C PRO A 31 -9.37 -2.73 -24.25
N LEU A 32 -9.47 -1.47 -23.87
CA LEU A 32 -8.82 -0.92 -22.66
C LEU A 32 -9.19 -1.71 -21.40
N GLU A 33 -10.45 -2.13 -21.31
CA GLU A 33 -11.01 -2.87 -20.19
C GLU A 33 -10.29 -4.22 -20.00
N LEU A 34 -10.01 -4.94 -21.10
CA LEU A 34 -9.29 -6.20 -21.04
C LEU A 34 -7.82 -5.98 -20.69
N ARG A 35 -7.22 -4.90 -21.18
CA ARG A 35 -5.84 -4.54 -20.81
C ARG A 35 -5.74 -4.22 -19.32
N PHE A 36 -6.70 -3.49 -18.76
CA PHE A 36 -6.79 -3.21 -17.32
C PHE A 36 -6.96 -4.47 -16.48
N GLN A 37 -7.78 -5.42 -16.93
CA GLN A 37 -7.89 -6.72 -16.25
C GLN A 37 -6.55 -7.46 -16.23
N VAL A 38 -5.81 -7.47 -17.35
CA VAL A 38 -4.47 -8.05 -17.40
C VAL A 38 -3.50 -7.32 -16.47
N TYR A 39 -3.52 -5.98 -16.43
CA TYR A 39 -2.66 -5.22 -15.52
C TYR A 39 -2.97 -5.52 -14.05
N SER A 40 -4.25 -5.54 -13.67
CA SER A 40 -4.67 -5.88 -12.31
C SER A 40 -4.20 -7.28 -11.89
N LEU A 41 -4.31 -8.27 -12.78
CA LEU A 41 -3.84 -9.64 -12.51
C LEU A 41 -2.32 -9.73 -12.34
N LEU A 42 -1.54 -8.93 -13.06
CA LEU A 42 -0.08 -8.99 -13.05
C LEU A 42 0.55 -8.10 -11.98
N LEU A 43 -0.10 -6.99 -11.65
CA LEU A 43 0.48 -5.90 -10.86
C LEU A 43 -0.15 -5.76 -9.48
N THR A 44 -1.40 -6.21 -9.28
CA THR A 44 -2.08 -6.07 -8.00
C THR A 44 -1.96 -7.34 -7.18
N ILE A 45 -1.55 -7.20 -5.93
CA ILE A 45 -1.54 -8.31 -4.98
C ILE A 45 -2.95 -8.42 -4.38
N PRO A 46 -3.67 -9.53 -4.60
CA PRO A 46 -5.02 -9.67 -4.09
C PRO A 46 -5.06 -9.50 -2.57
N PRO A 47 -6.04 -8.75 -2.05
CA PRO A 47 -6.27 -8.68 -0.62
C PRO A 47 -6.60 -10.09 -0.12
N ARG A 48 -5.99 -10.50 1.00
CA ARG A 48 -6.26 -11.83 1.54
C ARG A 48 -7.74 -11.97 1.88
N PRO A 49 -8.33 -13.15 1.66
CA PRO A 49 -9.71 -13.40 2.07
C PRO A 49 -9.87 -13.12 3.56
N LYS A 50 -10.96 -12.43 3.91
CA LYS A 50 -11.28 -11.89 5.26
C LYS A 50 -11.39 -12.93 6.38
N SER A 51 -11.11 -14.21 6.11
CA SER A 51 -11.25 -15.33 7.04
C SER A 51 -10.04 -15.52 7.97
N SER A 52 -8.91 -14.82 7.76
CA SER A 52 -7.80 -14.81 8.72
C SER A 52 -7.80 -13.47 9.50
N SER A 53 -8.41 -13.51 10.68
CA SER A 53 -8.66 -12.36 11.56
C SER A 53 -7.42 -11.86 12.32
N THR A 54 -6.23 -11.84 11.72
CA THR A 54 -5.04 -11.38 12.43
C THR A 54 -4.14 -10.54 11.52
N THR A 55 -4.06 -9.25 11.83
CA THR A 55 -3.19 -8.19 11.26
C THR A 55 -1.71 -8.57 11.18
N HIS A 56 -1.30 -9.64 11.86
CA HIS A 56 0.08 -10.07 12.04
C HIS A 56 0.77 -10.63 10.79
N GLU A 57 0.02 -11.07 9.78
CA GLU A 57 0.61 -11.87 8.71
C GLU A 57 1.07 -11.07 7.48
N MET A 58 0.99 -9.74 7.46
CA MET A 58 1.54 -9.00 6.31
C MET A 58 3.07 -9.14 6.22
N ALA A 59 3.73 -9.43 7.34
CA ALA A 59 5.15 -9.71 7.43
C ALA A 59 5.51 -11.22 7.33
N THR A 60 4.57 -12.13 7.65
CA THR A 60 4.83 -13.57 7.75
C THR A 60 3.81 -14.38 6.93
N CYS A 61 4.07 -14.56 5.64
CA CYS A 61 3.41 -15.62 4.85
C CYS A 61 4.29 -16.87 4.88
N SER A 62 3.84 -17.96 5.52
CA SER A 62 4.56 -19.24 5.53
C SER A 62 3.79 -20.43 4.97
N SER A 63 2.63 -20.25 4.30
CA SER A 63 1.85 -21.41 3.82
C SER A 63 1.12 -21.27 2.47
N SER A 64 1.20 -20.12 1.78
CA SER A 64 0.69 -20.00 0.41
C SER A 64 1.83 -19.60 -0.51
N ALA A 65 1.85 -20.13 -1.74
CA ALA A 65 2.86 -19.80 -2.72
C ALA A 65 3.04 -18.27 -2.80
N PRO A 66 4.28 -17.77 -2.87
CA PRO A 66 4.53 -16.34 -2.95
C PRO A 66 3.73 -15.74 -4.11
N ILE A 67 2.87 -14.76 -3.78
CA ILE A 67 2.18 -13.99 -4.80
C ILE A 67 3.22 -13.07 -5.43
N TYR A 68 3.63 -13.41 -6.64
CA TYR A 68 4.59 -12.63 -7.41
C TYR A 68 3.87 -11.53 -8.17
N VAL A 69 4.49 -10.35 -8.16
CA VAL A 69 4.14 -9.23 -9.03
C VAL A 69 5.11 -9.19 -10.20
N TYR A 70 4.62 -8.85 -11.39
CA TYR A 70 5.39 -8.86 -12.64
C TYR A 70 5.59 -7.43 -13.20
N PRO A 71 6.39 -6.58 -12.53
CA PRO A 71 6.58 -5.18 -12.93
C PRO A 71 7.34 -5.02 -14.25
N ALA A 72 8.00 -6.08 -14.75
CA ALA A 72 8.73 -6.05 -16.02
C ALA A 72 7.85 -5.64 -17.21
N ILE A 73 6.52 -5.85 -17.12
CA ILE A 73 5.59 -5.38 -18.16
C ILE A 73 5.65 -3.86 -18.34
N LEU A 74 5.94 -3.09 -17.28
CA LEU A 74 6.06 -1.63 -17.32
C LEU A 74 7.24 -1.14 -18.18
N GLN A 75 8.19 -2.02 -18.51
CA GLN A 75 9.35 -1.70 -19.34
C GLN A 75 9.11 -1.93 -20.83
N THR A 76 7.98 -2.55 -21.21
CA THR A 76 7.75 -3.00 -22.58
C THR A 76 7.32 -1.89 -23.53
N SER A 77 6.50 -0.94 -23.07
CA SER A 77 5.98 0.18 -23.87
C SER A 77 5.61 1.37 -22.99
N ARG A 78 5.76 2.59 -23.52
CA ARG A 78 5.33 3.82 -22.84
C ARG A 78 3.83 3.84 -22.55
N GLN A 79 3.03 3.27 -23.46
CA GLN A 79 1.58 3.19 -23.28
C GLN A 79 1.23 2.24 -22.12
N ILE A 80 1.85 1.06 -22.09
CA ILE A 80 1.68 0.10 -20.97
C ILE A 80 2.12 0.74 -19.68
N ASN A 81 3.28 1.40 -19.68
CA ASN A 81 3.80 2.08 -18.51
C ASN A 81 2.77 3.07 -17.94
N TYR A 82 2.24 3.97 -18.79
CA TYR A 82 1.26 4.97 -18.35
C TYR A 82 -0.03 4.35 -17.82
N GLU A 83 -0.58 3.35 -18.52
CA GLU A 83 -1.84 2.71 -18.13
C GLU A 83 -1.72 1.83 -16.88
N ALA A 84 -0.59 1.14 -16.73
CA ALA A 84 -0.42 0.07 -15.74
C ALA A 84 0.29 0.54 -14.45
N THR A 85 1.00 1.66 -14.48
CA THR A 85 1.68 2.24 -13.30
C THR A 85 0.75 2.43 -12.09
N PRO A 86 -0.49 2.94 -12.24
CA PRO A 86 -1.41 3.07 -11.11
C PRO A 86 -1.70 1.72 -10.43
N PHE A 87 -1.92 0.65 -11.19
CA PHE A 87 -2.17 -0.68 -10.63
C PHE A 87 -1.04 -1.15 -9.71
N LEU A 88 0.22 -0.85 -10.06
CA LEU A 88 1.34 -1.23 -9.22
C LEU A 88 1.45 -0.35 -7.97
N TYR A 89 1.38 0.97 -8.10
CA TYR A 89 1.72 1.88 -6.99
C TYR A 89 0.53 2.32 -6.14
N SER A 90 -0.64 2.55 -6.73
CA SER A 90 -1.80 3.07 -5.99
C SER A 90 -2.68 1.98 -5.39
N GLU A 91 -2.79 0.81 -6.04
CA GLU A 91 -3.66 -0.27 -5.55
C GLU A 91 -3.00 -1.16 -4.50
N ASN A 92 -1.67 -1.32 -4.57
CA ASN A 92 -0.94 -2.17 -3.64
C ASN A 92 -0.62 -1.46 -2.33
N MET A 93 -0.62 -2.23 -1.25
CA MET A 93 -0.12 -1.78 0.04
C MET A 93 1.39 -2.02 0.14
N PHE A 94 2.15 -0.93 0.34
CA PHE A 94 3.59 -0.93 0.51
C PHE A 94 3.98 -0.93 1.98
N VAL A 95 5.03 -1.65 2.32
CA VAL A 95 5.60 -1.67 3.67
C VAL A 95 6.57 -0.51 3.81
N ALA A 96 6.31 0.38 4.76
CA ALA A 96 7.20 1.47 5.14
C ALA A 96 8.48 0.91 5.79
N HIS A 97 9.60 1.61 5.60
CA HIS A 97 10.84 1.25 6.30
C HIS A 97 10.71 1.58 7.79
N PRO A 98 11.17 0.73 8.72
CA PRO A 98 11.05 0.97 10.16
C PRO A 98 11.76 2.24 10.66
N THR A 99 12.68 2.80 9.87
CA THR A 99 13.41 4.03 10.22
C THR A 99 13.11 5.20 9.27
N LEU A 100 12.92 4.92 7.98
CA LEU A 100 12.81 5.95 6.94
C LEU A 100 11.37 6.16 6.47
N LEU A 101 10.42 5.43 7.06
CA LEU A 101 9.00 5.49 6.77
C LEU A 101 8.70 5.35 5.27
N ALA A 102 7.94 6.30 4.71
CA ALA A 102 7.56 6.31 3.30
C ALA A 102 8.74 6.65 2.36
N SER A 103 9.87 7.14 2.86
CA SER A 103 11.01 7.54 2.00
C SER A 103 11.73 6.35 1.36
N PHE A 104 11.58 5.15 1.93
CA PHE A 104 12.25 3.95 1.42
C PHE A 104 11.33 2.71 1.48
N PRO A 105 10.22 2.73 0.73
CA PRO A 105 9.21 1.69 0.82
C PRO A 105 9.65 0.41 0.11
N ARG A 106 9.02 -0.69 0.51
CA ARG A 106 9.14 -1.99 -0.15
C ARG A 106 7.75 -2.59 -0.38
N LEU A 107 7.57 -3.31 -1.47
CA LEU A 107 6.26 -3.89 -1.79
C LEU A 107 5.85 -5.02 -0.81
N ARG A 108 6.82 -5.85 -0.42
CA ARG A 108 6.67 -6.89 0.61
C ARG A 108 7.96 -7.01 1.43
N SER A 109 7.89 -7.72 2.54
CA SER A 109 9.04 -7.97 3.42
C SER A 109 10.20 -8.67 2.69
N TRP A 110 9.89 -9.54 1.72
CA TRP A 110 10.88 -10.29 0.92
C TRP A 110 11.36 -9.57 -0.35
N TYR A 111 10.74 -8.45 -0.74
CA TYR A 111 11.23 -7.65 -1.86
C TYR A 111 12.30 -6.66 -1.36
N PRO A 112 13.35 -6.40 -2.17
CA PRO A 112 14.28 -5.33 -1.84
C PRO A 112 13.56 -3.98 -1.82
N PRO A 113 14.03 -3.02 -1.02
CA PRO A 113 13.52 -1.65 -1.07
C PRO A 113 13.64 -1.03 -2.46
N MET A 114 12.74 -0.10 -2.76
CA MET A 114 12.69 0.56 -4.06
C MET A 114 13.87 1.53 -4.25
N ARG A 115 14.62 1.38 -5.35
CA ARG A 115 15.78 2.23 -5.66
C ARG A 115 15.40 3.68 -5.95
N GLU A 116 14.33 3.90 -6.70
CA GLU A 116 13.88 5.23 -7.15
C GLU A 116 12.72 5.74 -6.29
N ALA A 117 12.80 5.53 -4.97
CA ALA A 117 11.70 5.82 -4.05
C ALA A 117 11.19 7.27 -4.17
N ASN A 118 12.07 8.27 -4.23
CA ASN A 118 11.66 9.67 -4.26
C ASN A 118 10.71 10.04 -5.41
N ALA A 119 10.88 9.44 -6.58
CA ALA A 119 10.03 9.70 -7.74
C ALA A 119 8.70 8.93 -7.68
N LEU A 120 8.70 7.77 -7.01
CA LEU A 120 7.59 6.82 -7.03
C LEU A 120 6.69 6.91 -5.79
N VAL A 121 7.21 7.40 -4.67
CA VAL A 121 6.46 7.57 -3.41
C VAL A 121 5.19 8.43 -3.58
N PRO A 122 5.18 9.52 -4.36
CA PRO A 122 3.95 10.27 -4.61
C PRO A 122 2.83 9.47 -5.30
N LEU A 123 3.16 8.34 -5.94
CA LEU A 123 2.20 7.43 -6.58
C LEU A 123 1.69 6.35 -5.62
N ILE A 124 2.28 6.24 -4.42
CA ILE A 124 1.91 5.24 -3.42
C ILE A 124 0.89 5.85 -2.48
N HIS A 125 -0.30 5.25 -2.45
CA HIS A 125 -1.42 5.74 -1.64
C HIS A 125 -1.76 4.82 -0.46
N ARG A 126 -1.11 3.65 -0.35
CA ARG A 126 -1.43 2.66 0.68
C ARG A 126 -0.17 2.17 1.36
N PHE A 127 -0.09 2.36 2.67
CA PHE A 127 1.07 2.02 3.46
C PHE A 127 0.73 1.08 4.62
N HIS A 128 1.68 0.22 4.94
CA HIS A 128 1.74 -0.58 6.14
C HIS A 128 3.01 -0.25 6.92
N VAL A 129 2.89 0.09 8.18
CA VAL A 129 4.01 0.41 9.07
C VAL A 129 3.95 -0.49 10.30
N GLN A 130 5.11 -0.98 10.72
CA GLN A 130 5.27 -1.71 11.96
C GLN A 130 5.85 -0.77 13.01
N VAL A 131 5.18 -0.69 14.16
CA VAL A 131 5.56 0.21 15.25
C VAL A 131 5.92 -0.65 16.45
N PRO A 132 7.21 -0.74 16.83
CA PRO A 132 7.59 -1.34 18.10
C PRO A 132 7.11 -0.44 19.24
N LEU A 133 6.60 -1.03 20.32
CA LEU A 133 6.12 -0.32 21.51
C LEU A 133 7.20 -0.23 22.61
N ASP A 134 8.18 -1.14 22.60
CA ASP A 134 9.25 -1.25 23.60
C ASP A 134 10.60 -0.68 23.15
N MET A 135 10.70 -0.20 21.91
CA MET A 135 11.95 0.37 21.38
C MET A 135 11.77 1.85 21.07
N GLU A 136 12.84 2.61 21.23
CA GLU A 136 12.87 4.01 20.80
C GLU A 136 12.72 4.10 19.27
N LEU A 137 11.89 5.02 18.81
CA LEU A 137 11.67 5.25 17.39
C LEU A 137 12.77 6.14 16.81
N SER A 138 13.19 5.83 15.59
CA SER A 138 14.20 6.61 14.86
C SER A 138 13.61 7.74 14.02
N TYR A 139 12.31 7.97 14.15
CA TYR A 139 11.55 8.98 13.45
C TYR A 139 10.65 9.72 14.43
N ASP A 140 10.37 10.98 14.12
CA ASP A 140 9.56 11.86 14.96
C ASP A 140 8.16 12.06 14.39
N ARG A 141 7.38 12.86 15.13
CA ARG A 141 6.02 13.27 14.78
C ARG A 141 5.95 13.94 13.39
N ALA A 142 6.92 14.79 13.07
CA ALA A 142 6.96 15.53 11.81
C ALA A 142 7.25 14.60 10.62
N ALA A 143 8.16 13.65 10.78
CA ALA A 143 8.48 12.64 9.77
C ALA A 143 7.28 11.72 9.48
N ALA A 144 6.54 11.31 10.51
CA ALA A 144 5.31 10.52 10.35
C ALA A 144 4.22 11.31 9.60
N ALA A 145 3.97 12.57 10.01
CA ALA A 145 3.01 13.44 9.34
C ALA A 145 3.39 13.66 7.86
N LYS A 146 4.66 13.94 7.57
CA LYS A 146 5.18 14.10 6.19
C LYS A 146 4.99 12.82 5.36
N SER A 147 5.15 11.66 5.97
CA SER A 147 5.14 10.37 5.26
C SER A 147 3.73 9.88 4.92
N PHE A 148 2.74 10.18 5.77
CA PHE A 148 1.44 9.50 5.70
C PHE A 148 0.22 10.42 5.63
N THR A 149 0.38 11.74 5.69
CA THR A 149 -0.77 12.64 5.54
C THR A 149 -1.36 12.53 4.14
N GLY A 150 -2.68 12.40 4.05
CA GLY A 150 -3.42 12.35 2.78
C GLY A 150 -3.38 11.00 2.04
N VAL A 151 -2.83 9.95 2.63
CA VAL A 151 -2.81 8.61 2.01
C VAL A 151 -4.21 7.97 2.02
N ASP A 152 -4.50 7.09 1.06
CA ASP A 152 -5.79 6.42 0.99
C ASP A 152 -5.97 5.38 2.09
N GLU A 153 -4.91 4.63 2.41
CA GLU A 153 -4.96 3.57 3.41
C GLU A 153 -3.68 3.52 4.23
N LEU A 154 -3.80 3.54 5.56
CA LEU A 154 -2.68 3.34 6.47
C LEU A 154 -2.98 2.21 7.44
N SER A 155 -2.16 1.17 7.38
CA SER A 155 -2.15 0.05 8.33
C SER A 155 -0.99 0.20 9.30
N ILE A 156 -1.27 0.20 10.61
CA ILE A 156 -0.28 0.24 11.69
C ILE A 156 -0.35 -1.09 12.45
N ASP A 157 0.75 -1.82 12.48
CA ASP A 157 0.90 -3.07 13.23
C ASP A 157 1.79 -2.85 14.46
N LEU A 158 1.19 -2.96 15.65
CA LEU A 158 1.87 -2.74 16.91
C LEU A 158 2.59 -4.01 17.36
N ARG A 159 3.88 -3.90 17.60
CA ARG A 159 4.74 -5.00 18.05
C ARG A 159 5.30 -4.71 19.43
N GLN A 160 5.30 -5.72 20.29
CA GLN A 160 6.03 -5.71 21.56
C GLN A 160 6.94 -6.94 21.56
N ASN A 161 8.20 -6.77 21.97
CA ASN A 161 9.13 -7.86 22.20
C ASN A 161 9.04 -8.35 23.66
N THR A 162 8.59 -7.50 24.58
CA THR A 162 8.34 -7.83 26.00
C THR A 162 6.85 -7.92 26.32
N PHE A 163 6.42 -8.98 27.03
CA PHE A 163 5.03 -9.18 27.41
C PHE A 163 4.63 -8.26 28.59
N LEU A 164 3.54 -7.50 28.43
CA LEU A 164 2.92 -6.64 29.45
C LEU A 164 3.83 -5.52 30.05
N GLY A 165 4.84 -5.07 29.31
CA GLY A 165 5.80 -4.06 29.80
C GLY A 165 5.76 -2.70 29.11
N VAL A 166 4.81 -2.46 28.20
CA VAL A 166 4.88 -1.35 27.23
C VAL A 166 3.70 -0.40 27.31
N SER A 167 3.93 0.87 27.02
CA SER A 167 2.88 1.89 26.86
C SER A 167 2.64 2.18 25.38
N CYS A 168 1.57 2.92 25.07
CA CYS A 168 1.27 3.37 23.72
C CYS A 168 1.98 4.67 23.32
N ASN A 169 2.99 5.13 24.06
CA ASN A 169 3.67 6.42 23.80
C ASN A 169 4.21 6.53 22.37
N ASN A 170 4.71 5.44 21.81
CA ASN A 170 5.22 5.43 20.43
C ASN A 170 4.14 5.71 19.39
N LEU A 171 2.85 5.55 19.70
CA LEU A 171 1.78 5.94 18.79
C LEU A 171 1.52 7.44 18.76
N THR A 172 2.02 8.21 19.72
CA THR A 172 1.87 9.68 19.73
C THR A 172 2.54 10.33 18.53
N VAL A 173 3.54 9.70 17.91
CA VAL A 173 4.16 10.24 16.68
C VAL A 173 3.20 10.29 15.49
N PHE A 174 2.12 9.51 15.50
CA PHE A 174 1.12 9.48 14.43
C PHE A 174 -0.03 10.46 14.64
N ASP A 175 -0.10 11.12 15.80
CA ASP A 175 -1.22 12.00 16.16
C ASP A 175 -1.33 13.26 15.30
N ALA A 176 -0.34 13.59 14.47
CA ALA A 176 -0.31 14.71 13.54
C ALA A 176 -0.59 14.29 12.08
N VAL A 177 -0.68 12.99 11.82
CA VAL A 177 -1.08 12.47 10.51
C VAL A 177 -2.56 12.81 10.30
N ARG A 178 -2.91 13.38 9.15
CA ARG A 178 -4.30 13.79 8.82
C ARG A 178 -4.70 13.34 7.43
N GLY A 179 -6.00 13.39 7.14
CA GLY A 179 -6.56 13.18 5.80
C GLY A 179 -6.43 11.75 5.29
N VAL A 180 -6.23 10.77 6.18
CA VAL A 180 -6.15 9.37 5.78
C VAL A 180 -7.56 8.82 5.55
N LYS A 181 -7.85 8.23 4.38
CA LYS A 181 -9.22 7.77 4.10
C LYS A 181 -9.61 6.52 4.91
N LYS A 182 -8.66 5.61 5.12
CA LYS A 182 -8.87 4.36 5.88
C LYS A 182 -7.68 4.07 6.79
N VAL A 183 -7.95 3.85 8.07
CA VAL A 183 -6.92 3.54 9.07
C VAL A 183 -7.20 2.19 9.72
N TYR A 184 -6.21 1.31 9.72
CA TYR A 184 -6.25 0.03 10.41
C TYR A 184 -5.13 -0.01 11.44
N ILE A 185 -5.47 -0.23 12.71
CA ILE A 185 -4.50 -0.41 13.80
C ILE A 185 -4.75 -1.78 14.41
N GLY A 186 -3.72 -2.62 14.46
CA GLY A 186 -3.80 -3.97 15.01
C GLY A 186 -2.49 -4.41 15.67
N GLY A 187 -2.39 -5.69 16.00
CA GLY A 187 -1.27 -6.24 16.78
C GLY A 187 -1.52 -6.10 18.29
N SER A 188 -0.49 -5.71 19.04
CA SER A 188 -0.54 -5.56 20.50
C SER A 188 -1.33 -4.33 20.94
N THR A 189 -2.66 -4.42 20.87
CA THR A 189 -3.60 -3.30 21.09
C THR A 189 -4.26 -3.30 22.47
N THR A 190 -4.12 -4.39 23.22
CA THR A 190 -4.79 -4.59 24.52
C THR A 190 -4.39 -3.53 25.54
N GLY A 191 -5.37 -2.86 26.14
CA GLY A 191 -5.18 -1.84 27.18
C GLY A 191 -5.07 -0.39 26.67
N PHE A 192 -5.09 -0.18 25.35
CA PHE A 192 -5.01 1.16 24.73
C PHE A 192 -6.14 1.42 23.74
N GLU A 193 -7.26 0.69 23.87
CA GLU A 193 -8.35 0.68 22.90
C GLU A 193 -8.95 2.08 22.70
N ASP A 194 -9.14 2.85 23.77
CA ASP A 194 -9.67 4.21 23.73
C ASP A 194 -8.71 5.16 22.99
N TYR A 195 -7.41 5.04 23.26
CA TYR A 195 -6.39 5.84 22.57
C TYR A 195 -6.35 5.49 21.08
N ILE A 196 -6.45 4.21 20.73
CA ILE A 196 -6.48 3.74 19.34
C ILE A 196 -7.73 4.26 18.62
N ALA A 197 -8.88 4.27 19.28
CA ALA A 197 -10.12 4.82 18.73
C ALA A 197 -9.96 6.32 18.43
N TRP A 198 -9.52 7.10 19.43
CA TRP A 198 -9.22 8.52 19.24
C TRP A 198 -8.20 8.77 18.13
N LEU A 199 -7.13 7.98 18.07
CA LEU A 199 -6.08 8.14 17.05
C LEU A 199 -6.61 7.87 15.64
N LYS A 200 -7.49 6.87 15.47
CA LYS A 200 -8.14 6.62 14.17
C LYS A 200 -8.99 7.81 13.73
N ASP A 201 -9.77 8.38 14.65
CA ASP A 201 -10.57 9.58 14.37
C ASP A 201 -9.67 10.78 14.06
N ALA A 202 -8.56 10.90 14.79
CA ALA A 202 -7.59 11.95 14.57
C ALA A 202 -6.95 11.87 13.19
N MET A 203 -6.57 10.67 12.74
CA MET A 203 -5.92 10.45 11.46
C MET A 203 -6.85 10.58 10.25
N THR A 204 -8.13 10.25 10.42
CA THR A 204 -9.15 10.35 9.37
C THR A 204 -9.73 11.75 9.22
N SER A 205 -9.51 12.62 10.20
CA SER A 205 -9.90 14.03 10.15
C SER A 205 -9.22 14.79 9.00
N PRO A 206 -9.82 15.87 8.47
CA PRO A 206 -9.27 16.63 7.34
C PRO A 206 -7.87 17.19 7.60
N VAL A 207 -7.10 17.40 6.53
CA VAL A 207 -5.78 18.05 6.62
C VAL A 207 -5.95 19.48 7.17
N GLY A 208 -5.22 19.80 8.24
CA GLY A 208 -5.29 21.08 8.92
C GLY A 208 -6.34 21.17 10.03
N ALA A 209 -7.13 20.11 10.28
CA ALA A 209 -8.04 20.08 11.41
C ALA A 209 -7.28 20.05 12.75
N GLU A 210 -7.63 20.97 13.64
CA GLU A 210 -7.21 20.95 15.04
C GLU A 210 -8.04 19.92 15.80
N ILE A 211 -7.35 19.04 16.53
CA ILE A 211 -7.97 17.93 17.25
C ILE A 211 -7.59 18.06 18.71
N ALA A 212 -8.60 17.98 19.58
CA ALA A 212 -8.37 18.00 21.01
C ALA A 212 -7.39 16.87 21.39
N PRO A 213 -6.41 17.15 22.27
CA PRO A 213 -5.55 16.11 22.82
C PRO A 213 -6.37 14.96 23.41
N PHE A 214 -5.83 13.75 23.35
CA PHE A 214 -6.49 12.61 23.97
C PHE A 214 -6.63 12.81 25.48
N GLU A 215 -7.87 12.76 25.96
CA GLU A 215 -8.17 12.69 27.39
C GLU A 215 -8.67 11.29 27.72
N ALA A 216 -7.95 10.58 28.59
CA ALA A 216 -8.32 9.23 28.98
C ALA A 216 -9.64 9.26 29.76
N GLN A 217 -10.70 8.75 29.14
CA GLN A 217 -11.95 8.48 29.84
C GLN A 217 -11.68 7.35 30.83
N THR A 218 -11.59 7.71 32.10
CA THR A 218 -11.15 6.81 33.16
C THR A 218 -12.21 5.74 33.38
N GLN A 219 -12.03 4.55 32.77
CA GLN A 219 -12.44 3.23 33.26
C GLN A 219 -12.20 2.16 32.18
N SER A 220 -10.94 1.94 31.79
CA SER A 220 -10.62 0.65 31.16
C SER A 220 -10.87 -0.45 32.21
N PRO A 221 -11.69 -1.47 31.94
CA PRO A 221 -11.89 -2.60 32.86
C PRO A 221 -10.59 -3.31 33.18
N TRP A 222 -9.54 -3.14 32.37
CA TRP A 222 -8.22 -3.73 32.56
C TRP A 222 -7.23 -2.81 33.29
N ALA A 223 -7.61 -1.57 33.62
CA ALA A 223 -6.72 -0.59 34.27
C ALA A 223 -6.10 -1.12 35.58
N TYR A 224 -6.79 -2.01 36.29
CA TYR A 224 -6.28 -2.64 37.52
C TYR A 224 -5.13 -3.64 37.27
N ILE A 225 -5.00 -4.19 36.06
CA ILE A 225 -3.88 -5.07 35.69
C ILE A 225 -2.61 -4.23 35.51
N TRP A 226 -2.76 -3.01 34.98
CA TRP A 226 -1.67 -2.10 34.66
C TRP A 226 -1.29 -1.19 35.84
N SER A 227 -2.17 -0.99 36.81
CA SER A 227 -1.94 -0.12 37.98
C SER A 227 -0.89 -0.65 38.96
N LYS A 228 -0.54 -1.95 38.93
CA LYS A 228 0.58 -2.50 39.71
C LYS A 228 1.96 -2.20 39.10
N HIS A 229 1.99 -1.66 37.88
CA HIS A 229 3.19 -1.20 37.18
C HIS A 229 3.20 0.34 36.99
N ALA A 230 2.51 1.06 37.89
CA ALA A 230 2.19 2.50 37.80
C ALA A 230 3.36 3.50 37.91
N ASN A 231 4.51 3.20 37.32
CA ASN A 231 5.51 4.21 36.96
C ASN A 231 5.41 4.63 35.48
N LEU A 232 4.43 4.12 34.73
CA LEU A 232 4.42 4.14 33.25
C LEU A 232 3.40 5.08 32.60
N TRP A 233 2.67 5.87 33.39
CA TRP A 233 1.77 6.89 32.84
C TRP A 233 1.89 8.18 33.65
N SER A 234 2.58 9.17 33.09
CA SER A 234 2.33 10.58 33.40
C SER A 234 1.65 11.19 32.18
N PRO A 235 0.51 11.88 32.33
CA PRO A 235 0.05 12.77 31.29
C PRO A 235 1.13 13.84 31.17
N SER A 236 1.94 13.80 30.10
CA SER A 236 2.82 14.91 29.80
C SER A 236 1.93 16.13 29.60
N THR A 237 1.90 16.97 30.63
CA THR A 237 1.54 18.37 30.52
C THR A 237 2.26 18.90 29.29
N ALA A 238 1.48 19.43 28.35
CA ALA A 238 1.99 20.15 27.21
C ALA A 238 3.04 21.15 27.71
N LEU A 239 4.31 20.93 27.38
CA LEU A 239 5.30 21.99 27.40
C LEU A 239 4.95 22.94 26.25
N VAL A 240 3.94 23.77 26.50
CA VAL A 240 3.74 25.04 25.81
C VAL A 240 4.98 25.85 26.15
N GLY A 241 5.95 25.82 25.23
CA GLY A 241 7.03 26.79 25.23
C GLY A 241 6.41 28.17 25.05
N LYS A 242 6.26 28.90 26.16
CA LYS A 242 6.21 30.37 26.15
C LYS A 242 7.51 30.84 25.47
N GLN A 243 7.43 31.24 24.21
CA GLN A 243 8.35 32.24 23.69
C GLN A 243 7.95 33.57 24.32
N GLU A 244 8.71 34.02 25.31
CA GLU A 244 8.70 35.41 25.75
C GLU A 244 9.83 36.15 25.03
N ALA A 245 9.42 37.27 24.40
CA ALA A 245 10.16 38.44 23.91
C ALA A 245 11.45 38.25 23.08
#